data_AF-A0A5P2H2X6-F1
#
_entry.id   AF-A0A5P2H2X6-F1
#
_cell.length_a   1.000
_cell.length_b   1.000
_cell.length_c   1.000
_cell.angle_alpha   90.00
_cell.angle_beta   90.00
_cell.angle_gamma   90.00
#
_symmetry.space_group_name_H-M   'P 1'
#
loop_
_entity.id
_entity.type
_entity.pdbx_description
1 polymer ?
#
loop_
_entity_poly.entity_id
_entity_poly.type
_entity_poly.pdbx_seq_one_letter_code
_entity_poly.pdbx_strand_id
1 'polypeptide(L)'
;MDSQERRRLFVSNTKAGAKTIALMSGLAQDGALGKRTTLRIALYLAQTGLSIFTIDTLRESGRTLGLNGAEMTANQQGDSYDAKATVCLQFVSALIRHREPTAFAASVRHMSEAGYSQAEVLEVMAQVSLSRLLCRMTAVAVPPGERVEHPGAALPFMIASQESSSR
;
A
#
# COMPACT_ATOMS: atom_id res chain seq x y z
N MET A 1 -2.94 30.07 -19.31
CA MET A 1 -2.98 28.89 -18.42
C MET A 1 -3.13 27.67 -19.32
N ASP A 2 -2.07 26.87 -19.42
CA ASP A 2 -1.91 25.90 -20.52
C ASP A 2 -2.76 24.63 -20.32
N SER A 3 -3.18 24.03 -21.42
CA SER A 3 -3.94 22.77 -21.46
C SER A 3 -3.15 21.62 -20.82
N GLN A 4 -1.82 21.70 -20.83
CA GLN A 4 -0.89 20.81 -20.13
C GLN A 4 -0.95 20.97 -18.59
N GLU A 5 -1.15 22.18 -18.07
CA GLU A 5 -1.30 22.42 -16.62
C GLU A 5 -2.62 21.85 -16.08
N ARG A 6 -3.67 21.85 -16.89
CA ARG A 6 -4.95 21.18 -16.58
C ARG A 6 -4.87 19.64 -16.65
N ARG A 7 -3.87 19.07 -17.34
CA ARG A 7 -3.68 17.61 -17.56
C ARG A 7 -3.01 16.87 -16.40
N ARG A 8 -2.52 17.58 -15.37
CA ARG A 8 -2.02 16.95 -14.14
C ARG A 8 -3.18 16.50 -13.26
N LEU A 9 -3.78 15.33 -13.50
CA LEU A 9 -4.98 14.90 -12.78
C LEU A 9 -4.69 14.19 -11.43
N PHE A 10 -4.14 14.97 -10.51
CA PHE A 10 -4.69 15.34 -9.19
C PHE A 10 -5.80 14.50 -8.50
N VAL A 11 -5.71 13.16 -8.42
CA VAL A 11 -6.58 12.39 -7.50
C VAL A 11 -6.52 12.94 -6.06
N SER A 12 -5.36 13.44 -5.63
CA SER A 12 -5.17 14.15 -4.35
C SER A 12 -5.89 15.51 -4.23
N ASN A 13 -6.33 16.17 -5.31
CA ASN A 13 -7.10 17.43 -5.24
C ASN A 13 -8.59 17.17 -5.17
N THR A 14 -9.03 15.97 -5.51
CA THR A 14 -10.42 15.61 -5.31
C THR A 14 -10.62 15.27 -3.83
N LYS A 15 -11.74 15.73 -3.25
CA LYS A 15 -12.09 15.37 -1.87
C LYS A 15 -12.14 13.85 -1.67
N ALA A 16 -12.56 13.10 -2.68
CA ALA A 16 -12.66 11.64 -2.63
C ALA A 16 -11.27 10.98 -2.59
N GLY A 17 -10.36 11.38 -3.47
CA GLY A 17 -9.00 10.82 -3.49
C GLY A 17 -8.19 11.22 -2.27
N ALA A 18 -8.28 12.49 -1.83
CA ALA A 18 -7.65 12.96 -0.60
C ALA A 18 -8.11 12.15 0.63
N LYS A 19 -9.42 11.91 0.78
CA LYS A 19 -9.96 11.09 1.88
C LYS A 19 -9.49 9.64 1.80
N THR A 20 -9.43 9.06 0.61
CA THR A 20 -8.96 7.68 0.41
C THR A 20 -7.48 7.55 0.79
N ILE A 21 -6.65 8.51 0.37
CA ILE A 21 -5.23 8.59 0.77
C ILE A 21 -5.12 8.73 2.29
N ALA A 22 -5.90 9.63 2.91
CA ALA A 22 -5.87 9.84 4.36
C ALA A 22 -6.23 8.57 5.14
N LEU A 23 -7.27 7.83 4.72
CA LEU A 23 -7.65 6.56 5.36
C LEU A 23 -6.53 5.52 5.24
N MET A 24 -5.93 5.37 4.05
CA MET A 24 -4.82 4.46 3.83
C MET A 24 -3.59 4.85 4.66
N SER A 25 -3.30 6.15 4.77
CA SER A 25 -2.22 6.66 5.62
C SER A 25 -2.46 6.41 7.11
N GLY A 26 -3.71 6.55 7.58
CA GLY A 26 -4.06 6.23 8.96
C GLY A 26 -3.81 4.76 9.30
N LEU A 27 -4.24 3.84 8.43
CA LEU A 27 -3.98 2.40 8.59
C LEU A 27 -2.48 2.08 8.57
N ALA A 28 -1.70 2.82 7.79
CA ALA A 28 -0.26 2.62 7.68
C ALA A 28 0.53 3.11 8.89
N GLN A 29 0.04 4.13 9.61
CA GLN A 29 0.74 4.73 10.74
C GLN A 29 0.31 4.18 12.09
N ASP A 30 -0.99 4.09 12.32
CA ASP A 30 -1.56 3.80 13.65
C ASP A 30 -2.46 2.55 13.63
N GLY A 31 -2.37 1.74 12.56
CA GLY A 31 -3.05 0.45 12.45
C GLY A 31 -2.38 -0.66 13.27
N ALA A 32 -3.15 -1.71 13.55
CA ALA A 32 -2.73 -2.92 14.24
C ALA A 32 -1.65 -3.72 13.49
N LEU A 33 -1.59 -3.63 12.16
CA LEU A 33 -0.71 -4.45 11.31
C LEU A 33 0.79 -4.12 11.43
N GLY A 34 1.10 -2.94 11.96
CA GLY A 34 2.46 -2.43 12.13
C GLY A 34 3.09 -1.93 10.83
N LYS A 35 3.91 -0.87 10.95
CA LYS A 35 4.45 -0.12 9.81
C LYS A 35 5.25 -0.97 8.82
N ARG A 36 6.07 -1.90 9.33
CA ARG A 36 6.88 -2.79 8.48
C ARG A 36 5.99 -3.65 7.60
N THR A 37 5.03 -4.38 8.17
CA THR A 37 4.12 -5.25 7.42
C THR A 37 3.31 -4.48 6.39
N THR A 38 2.75 -3.31 6.77
CA THR A 38 2.04 -2.42 5.83
C THR A 38 2.93 -2.01 4.65
N LEU A 39 4.22 -1.72 4.90
CA LEU A 39 5.14 -1.41 3.81
C LEU A 39 5.44 -2.63 2.92
N ARG A 40 5.56 -3.84 3.48
CA ARG A 40 5.73 -5.07 2.70
C ARG A 40 4.56 -5.26 1.72
N ILE A 41 3.35 -5.06 2.20
CA ILE A 41 2.12 -5.10 1.38
C ILE A 41 2.19 -4.04 0.27
N ALA A 42 2.55 -2.80 0.62
CA ALA A 42 2.64 -1.72 -0.35
C ALA A 42 3.66 -2.02 -1.47
N LEU A 43 4.82 -2.60 -1.14
CA LEU A 43 5.83 -3.04 -2.12
C LEU A 43 5.27 -4.09 -3.08
N TYR A 44 4.57 -5.09 -2.55
CA TYR A 44 3.96 -6.13 -3.36
C TYR A 44 2.85 -5.56 -4.27
N LEU A 45 1.98 -4.71 -3.72
CA LEU A 45 0.93 -4.05 -4.49
C LEU A 45 1.52 -3.18 -5.61
N ALA A 46 2.59 -2.43 -5.35
CA ALA A 46 3.28 -1.66 -6.38
C ALA A 46 3.84 -2.53 -7.49
N GLN A 47 4.44 -3.67 -7.17
CA GLN A 47 4.93 -4.63 -8.17
C GLN A 47 3.79 -5.21 -9.04
N THR A 48 2.59 -5.35 -8.49
CA THR A 48 1.40 -5.83 -9.21
C THR A 48 0.62 -4.74 -9.96
N GLY A 49 1.08 -3.48 -9.94
CA GLY A 49 0.39 -2.35 -10.56
C GLY A 49 -0.86 -1.88 -9.78
N LEU A 50 -0.98 -2.27 -8.51
CA LEU A 50 -2.07 -1.93 -7.62
C LEU A 50 -1.66 -0.92 -6.54
N SER A 51 -0.68 -0.07 -6.82
CA SER A 51 -0.27 1.03 -5.93
C SER A 51 -0.13 2.32 -6.73
N ILE A 52 -0.50 3.44 -6.11
CA ILE A 52 -0.19 4.78 -6.62
C ILE A 52 1.20 5.27 -6.16
N PHE A 53 1.91 4.48 -5.37
CA PHE A 53 3.28 4.77 -4.96
C PHE A 53 4.25 3.94 -5.80
N THR A 54 5.37 4.55 -6.17
CA THR A 54 6.43 3.85 -6.90
C THR A 54 7.26 2.97 -5.97
N ILE A 55 7.89 1.94 -6.53
CA ILE A 55 8.77 1.03 -5.79
C ILE A 55 9.94 1.79 -5.16
N ASP A 56 10.53 2.78 -5.84
CA ASP A 56 11.66 3.54 -5.33
C ASP A 56 11.28 4.36 -4.09
N THR A 57 10.13 5.03 -4.14
CA THR A 57 9.59 5.77 -3.01
C THR A 57 9.32 4.83 -1.83
N LEU A 58 8.75 3.65 -2.06
CA LEU A 58 8.52 2.66 -1.01
C LEU A 58 9.83 2.06 -0.46
N ARG A 59 10.86 1.88 -1.29
CA ARG A 59 12.19 1.43 -0.87
C ARG A 59 12.88 2.42 0.06
N GLU A 60 12.71 3.72 -0.19
CA GLU A 60 13.17 4.77 0.73
C GLU A 60 12.51 4.62 2.11
N SER A 61 11.17 4.49 2.17
CA SER A 61 10.47 4.21 3.44
C SER A 61 10.90 2.89 4.08
N GLY A 62 11.24 1.87 3.29
CA GLY A 62 11.72 0.61 3.84
C GLY A 62 13.04 0.76 4.56
N ARG A 63 13.95 1.54 3.99
CA ARG A 63 15.23 1.85 4.64
C ARG A 63 15.02 2.59 5.96
N THR A 64 14.09 3.54 6.04
CA THR A 64 13.79 4.24 7.30
C THR A 64 13.18 3.33 8.37
N LEU A 65 12.43 2.30 7.97
CA LEU A 65 11.88 1.27 8.87
C LEU A 65 12.86 0.13 9.22
N GLY A 66 14.09 0.18 8.68
CA GLY A 66 15.13 -0.83 8.91
C GLY A 66 15.03 -2.09 8.04
N LEU A 67 14.23 -2.07 6.96
CA LEU A 67 14.21 -3.15 5.99
C LEU A 67 15.43 -3.06 5.07
N ASN A 68 16.10 -4.20 4.84
CA ASN A 68 17.22 -4.28 3.92
C ASN A 68 16.74 -4.51 2.46
N GLY A 69 17.66 -4.35 1.51
CA GLY A 69 17.36 -4.48 0.08
C GLY A 69 16.88 -5.87 -0.34
N ALA A 70 17.41 -6.94 0.26
CA ALA A 70 17.03 -8.31 -0.04
C ALA A 70 15.58 -8.58 0.39
N GLU A 71 15.23 -8.21 1.62
CA GLU A 71 13.88 -8.27 2.16
C GLU A 71 12.88 -7.48 1.31
N MET A 72 13.20 -6.23 0.95
CA MET A 72 12.31 -5.44 0.08
C MET A 72 12.13 -6.03 -1.32
N THR A 73 13.13 -6.73 -1.83
CA THR A 73 13.06 -7.42 -3.12
C THR A 73 12.22 -8.69 -3.04
N ALA A 74 12.35 -9.46 -1.94
CA ALA A 74 11.46 -10.57 -1.65
C ALA A 74 9.99 -10.11 -1.54
N ASN A 75 9.74 -9.00 -0.84
CA ASN A 75 8.39 -8.45 -0.67
C ASN A 75 7.72 -8.11 -2.02
N GLN A 76 8.49 -7.59 -2.98
CA GLN A 76 7.99 -7.32 -4.34
C GLN A 76 7.51 -8.60 -5.04
N GLN A 77 8.14 -9.74 -4.75
CA GLN A 77 7.74 -11.04 -5.30
C GLN A 77 6.63 -11.73 -4.49
N GLY A 78 6.15 -11.10 -3.42
CA GLY A 78 5.12 -11.66 -2.54
C GLY A 78 5.67 -12.64 -1.50
N ASP A 79 6.95 -12.52 -1.15
CA ASP A 79 7.61 -13.33 -0.12
C ASP A 79 8.37 -12.45 0.89
N SER A 80 8.89 -13.00 1.97
CA SER A 80 9.64 -12.29 3.01
C SER A 80 10.58 -13.25 3.74
N TYR A 81 11.67 -12.72 4.29
CA TYR A 81 12.49 -13.48 5.24
C TYR A 81 11.86 -13.56 6.64
N ASP A 82 10.77 -12.84 6.87
CA ASP A 82 9.92 -12.95 8.05
C ASP A 82 8.75 -13.90 7.76
N ALA A 83 8.72 -15.04 8.46
CA ALA A 83 7.72 -16.09 8.22
C ALA A 83 6.27 -15.61 8.42
N LYS A 84 6.02 -14.71 9.38
CA LYS A 84 4.68 -14.14 9.60
C LYS A 84 4.31 -13.23 8.42
N ALA A 85 5.23 -12.42 7.94
CA ALA A 85 5.02 -11.56 6.77
C ALA A 85 4.84 -12.34 5.46
N THR A 86 5.51 -13.49 5.27
CA THR A 86 5.28 -14.37 4.10
C THR A 86 3.81 -14.81 4.04
N VAL A 87 3.23 -15.26 5.17
CA VAL A 87 1.82 -15.64 5.23
C VAL A 87 0.91 -14.47 4.87
N CYS A 88 1.23 -13.26 5.33
CA CYS A 88 0.50 -12.04 4.97
C CYS A 88 0.57 -11.73 3.47
N LEU A 89 1.74 -11.80 2.86
CA LEU A 89 1.89 -11.55 1.42
C LEU A 89 1.21 -12.62 0.57
N GLN A 90 1.19 -13.88 1.02
CA GLN A 90 0.38 -14.93 0.39
C GLN A 90 -1.11 -14.62 0.46
N PHE A 91 -1.60 -14.13 1.62
CA PHE A 91 -2.99 -13.69 1.76
C PHE A 91 -3.30 -12.50 0.85
N VAL A 92 -2.43 -11.50 0.77
CA VAL A 92 -2.57 -10.38 -0.17
C VAL A 92 -2.61 -10.88 -1.61
N SER A 93 -1.75 -11.84 -1.98
CA SER A 93 -1.76 -12.44 -3.31
C SER A 93 -3.09 -13.14 -3.62
N ALA A 94 -3.67 -13.85 -2.64
CA ALA A 94 -5.00 -14.44 -2.77
C ALA A 94 -6.09 -13.36 -2.97
N LEU A 95 -6.06 -12.29 -2.17
CA LEU A 95 -6.97 -11.14 -2.32
C LEU A 95 -6.83 -10.48 -3.70
N ILE A 96 -5.63 -10.46 -4.27
CA ILE A 96 -5.39 -9.91 -5.61
C ILE A 96 -6.03 -10.79 -6.70
N ARG A 97 -5.93 -12.11 -6.57
CA ARG A 97 -6.40 -13.08 -7.57
C ARG A 97 -7.91 -13.33 -7.52
N HIS A 98 -8.49 -13.36 -6.33
CA HIS A 98 -9.90 -13.69 -6.15
C HIS A 98 -10.71 -12.45 -5.75
N ARG A 99 -12.00 -12.44 -6.10
CA ARG A 99 -12.93 -11.37 -5.74
C ARG A 99 -14.01 -11.82 -4.76
N GLU A 100 -14.28 -13.11 -4.70
CA GLU A 100 -15.34 -13.67 -3.88
C GLU A 100 -14.87 -13.93 -2.44
N PRO A 101 -15.62 -13.51 -1.42
CA PRO A 101 -15.26 -13.71 -0.01
C PRO A 101 -15.02 -15.18 0.36
N THR A 102 -15.76 -16.09 -0.28
CA THR A 102 -15.68 -17.55 -0.05
C THR A 102 -14.32 -18.14 -0.40
N ALA A 103 -13.54 -17.48 -1.28
CA ALA A 103 -12.20 -17.92 -1.66
C ALA A 103 -11.15 -17.68 -0.56
N PHE A 104 -11.47 -16.91 0.49
CA PHE A 104 -10.49 -16.47 1.49
C PHE A 104 -10.54 -17.22 2.82
N ALA A 105 -11.54 -18.07 3.05
CA ALA A 105 -11.74 -18.73 4.34
C ALA A 105 -10.51 -19.53 4.81
N ALA A 106 -9.89 -20.29 3.89
CA ALA A 106 -8.66 -21.03 4.17
C ALA A 106 -7.48 -20.10 4.49
N SER A 107 -7.36 -18.99 3.76
CA SER A 107 -6.28 -18.01 3.96
C SER A 107 -6.42 -17.25 5.28
N VAL A 108 -7.65 -16.92 5.70
CA VAL A 108 -7.92 -16.29 7.00
C VAL A 108 -7.52 -17.22 8.15
N ARG A 109 -7.76 -18.53 8.02
CA ARG A 109 -7.27 -19.52 9.00
C ARG A 109 -5.74 -19.53 9.09
N HIS A 110 -5.04 -19.55 7.95
CA HIS A 110 -3.57 -19.49 7.94
C HIS A 110 -3.03 -18.20 8.56
N MET A 111 -3.68 -17.05 8.33
CA MET A 111 -3.32 -15.78 8.98
C MET A 111 -3.44 -15.90 10.51
N SER A 112 -4.53 -16.49 11.01
CA SER A 112 -4.72 -16.71 12.44
C SER A 112 -3.65 -17.64 13.03
N GLU A 113 -3.29 -18.72 12.33
CA GLU A 113 -2.24 -19.67 12.73
C GLU A 113 -0.85 -19.01 12.76
N ALA A 114 -0.60 -18.05 11.87
CA ALA A 114 0.61 -17.21 11.88
C ALA A 114 0.59 -16.10 12.95
N GLY A 115 -0.45 -16.03 13.77
CA GLY A 115 -0.57 -15.09 14.89
C GLY A 115 -1.04 -13.69 14.49
N TYR A 116 -1.80 -13.56 13.39
CA TYR A 116 -2.55 -12.34 13.10
C TYR A 116 -3.90 -12.35 13.82
N SER A 117 -4.21 -11.24 14.48
CA SER A 117 -5.53 -10.93 15.03
C SER A 117 -6.55 -10.63 13.92
N GLN A 118 -7.84 -10.73 14.25
CA GLN A 118 -8.90 -10.33 13.31
C GLN A 118 -8.79 -8.87 12.87
N ALA A 119 -8.34 -7.98 13.76
CA ALA A 119 -8.10 -6.58 13.43
C ALA A 119 -7.01 -6.43 12.35
N GLU A 120 -5.86 -7.10 12.53
CA GLU A 120 -4.79 -7.10 11.53
C GLU A 120 -5.25 -7.67 10.18
N VAL A 121 -6.03 -8.76 10.18
CA VAL A 121 -6.56 -9.36 8.93
C VAL A 121 -7.48 -8.38 8.19
N LEU A 122 -8.37 -7.68 8.90
CA LEU A 122 -9.22 -6.65 8.32
C LEU A 122 -8.43 -5.47 7.77
N GLU A 123 -7.33 -5.08 8.43
CA GLU A 123 -6.45 -4.04 7.93
C GLU A 123 -5.71 -4.44 6.65
N VAL A 124 -5.27 -5.70 6.52
CA VAL A 124 -4.72 -6.22 5.26
C VAL A 124 -5.75 -6.09 4.15
N MET A 125 -6.98 -6.53 4.39
CA MET A 125 -8.07 -6.42 3.41
C MET A 125 -8.38 -4.97 3.04
N ALA A 126 -8.39 -4.07 4.04
CA ALA A 126 -8.62 -2.65 3.84
C ALA A 126 -7.51 -2.01 2.99
N GLN A 127 -6.24 -2.31 3.27
CA GLN A 127 -5.11 -1.81 2.48
C GLN A 127 -5.21 -2.23 1.01
N VAL A 128 -5.46 -3.51 0.75
CA VAL A 128 -5.61 -4.01 -0.63
C VAL A 128 -6.79 -3.36 -1.34
N SER A 129 -7.93 -3.23 -0.64
CA SER A 129 -9.15 -2.67 -1.21
C SER A 129 -9.03 -1.17 -1.50
N LEU A 130 -8.49 -0.40 -0.55
CA LEU A 130 -8.25 1.04 -0.71
C LEU A 130 -7.21 1.31 -1.80
N SER A 131 -6.13 0.54 -1.85
CA SER A 131 -5.10 0.71 -2.89
C SER A 131 -5.66 0.42 -4.29
N ARG A 132 -6.44 -0.65 -4.45
CA ARG A 132 -7.16 -0.96 -5.69
C ARG A 132 -8.13 0.15 -6.08
N LEU A 133 -8.95 0.63 -5.14
CA LEU A 133 -9.90 1.71 -5.38
C LEU A 133 -9.17 2.97 -5.88
N LEU A 134 -8.10 3.35 -5.18
CA LEU A 134 -7.32 4.54 -5.48
C LEU A 134 -6.62 4.45 -6.85
N CYS A 135 -6.02 3.30 -7.17
CA CYS A 135 -5.44 3.06 -8.49
C CYS A 135 -6.49 3.09 -9.61
N ARG A 136 -7.69 2.56 -9.35
CA ARG A 136 -8.77 2.59 -10.33
C ARG A 136 -9.27 4.01 -10.56
N MET A 137 -9.30 4.85 -9.52
CA MET A 137 -9.61 6.28 -9.64
C MET A 137 -8.57 7.04 -10.48
N THR A 138 -7.27 6.70 -10.35
CA THR A 138 -6.22 7.28 -11.21
C THR A 138 -6.26 6.77 -12.65
N ALA A 139 -6.77 5.56 -12.91
CA ALA A 139 -6.89 5.04 -14.28
C ALA A 139 -7.97 5.77 -15.11
N VAL A 140 -9.04 6.28 -14.47
CA VAL A 140 -10.06 7.12 -15.15
C VAL A 140 -9.53 8.52 -15.48
N ALA A 141 -8.43 8.90 -14.84
CA ALA A 141 -7.85 10.23 -14.86
C ALA A 141 -6.77 10.42 -15.93
N VAL A 142 -6.43 9.35 -16.68
CA VAL A 142 -5.28 9.29 -17.60
C VAL A 142 -5.78 8.90 -18.99
N PRO A 143 -5.60 9.74 -20.02
CA PRO A 143 -5.99 9.39 -21.37
C PRO A 143 -5.11 8.22 -21.92
N PRO A 144 -5.61 7.45 -22.89
CA PRO A 144 -4.85 6.35 -23.49
C PRO A 144 -3.52 6.86 -24.06
N GLY A 145 -2.40 6.29 -23.61
CA GLY A 145 -1.04 6.60 -24.10
C GLY A 145 -0.19 7.51 -23.21
N GLU A 146 -0.73 8.04 -22.11
CA GLU A 146 0.01 8.88 -21.16
C GLU A 146 0.44 8.08 -19.92
N ARG A 147 1.66 8.34 -19.40
CA ARG A 147 2.12 7.72 -18.14
C ARG A 147 1.69 8.59 -16.96
N VAL A 148 1.18 7.95 -15.91
CA VAL A 148 0.94 8.62 -14.62
C VAL A 148 2.28 8.97 -14.01
N GLU A 149 2.59 10.26 -13.91
CA GLU A 149 3.58 10.72 -12.94
C GLU A 149 2.92 10.74 -11.56
N HIS A 150 3.32 9.80 -10.70
CA HIS A 150 2.88 9.79 -9.32
C HIS A 150 3.54 10.98 -8.62
N PRO A 151 2.78 11.90 -7.99
CA PRO A 151 3.40 12.93 -7.18
C PRO A 151 4.26 12.22 -6.14
N GLY A 152 5.44 12.78 -5.86
CA GLY A 152 6.25 12.44 -4.69
C GLY A 152 5.53 12.84 -3.40
N ALA A 153 4.28 12.40 -3.23
CA ALA A 153 3.48 12.62 -2.05
C ALA A 153 4.23 12.02 -0.88
N ALA A 154 4.35 12.79 0.20
CA ALA A 154 4.95 12.33 1.43
C ALA A 154 4.32 10.99 1.79
N LEU A 155 5.18 9.98 1.94
CA LEU A 155 4.75 8.62 2.20
C LEU A 155 3.90 8.58 3.46
N PRO A 156 2.88 7.72 3.50
CA PRO A 156 2.07 7.54 4.70
C PRO A 156 2.95 7.27 5.92
N PHE A 157 4.11 6.61 5.76
CA PHE A 157 5.06 6.25 6.82
C PHE A 157 6.05 7.35 7.25
N MET A 158 6.21 8.44 6.48
CA MET A 158 7.31 9.41 6.65
C MET A 158 6.95 10.62 7.52
N ILE A 159 5.66 10.85 7.80
CA ILE A 159 5.19 12.06 8.51
C ILE A 159 5.58 12.07 10.01
N ALA A 160 5.88 10.91 10.62
CA ALA A 160 6.16 10.83 12.06
C ALA A 160 7.51 11.39 12.52
N SER A 161 8.40 11.84 11.62
CA SER A 161 9.73 12.34 12.01
C SER A 161 9.88 13.87 12.04
N GLN A 162 8.82 14.65 11.76
CA GLN A 162 8.93 16.12 11.69
C GLN A 162 8.24 16.89 12.83
N GLU A 163 7.52 16.25 13.76
CA GLU A 163 6.87 16.95 14.88
C GLU A 163 7.61 16.86 16.23
N SER A 164 8.83 16.30 16.29
CA SER A 164 9.62 16.24 17.54
C SER A 164 10.76 17.26 17.64
N SER A 165 10.91 18.19 16.69
CA SER A 165 11.92 19.27 16.75
C SER A 165 11.26 20.65 16.68
N SER A 166 10.45 20.95 17.69
CA SER A 166 10.07 22.31 18.09
C SER A 166 9.57 22.27 19.53
N ARG A 167 10.53 22.15 20.46
CA ARG A 167 10.42 22.63 21.84
C ARG A 167 11.76 23.26 22.22
#